data_AF-A0A1H3MFR1-F1
#
_entry.id   AF-A0A1H3MFR1-F1
#
_cell.length_a   1.000
_cell.length_b   1.000
_cell.length_c   1.000
_cell.angle_alpha   90.00
_cell.angle_beta   90.00
_cell.angle_gamma   90.00
#
_symmetry.space_group_name_H-M   'P 1'
#
loop_
_entity.id
_entity.type
_entity.pdbx_description
1 polymer ?
#
loop_
_entity_poly.entity_id
_entity_poly.type
_entity_poly.pdbx_seq_one_letter_code
_entity_poly.pdbx_strand_id
1 'polypeptide(L)' 'MKKIVILSTSPRKNSNSNALAEKFAKGAKEAGNEVEIISVIGKKIEFCRGCFACQKTEPYVYKGL' A
#
# COMPACT_ATOMS: atom_id res chain seq x y z
N MET A 1 -18.38 4.98 -2.07
CA MET A 1 -17.17 4.75 -2.89
C MET A 1 -15.94 5.18 -2.09
N LYS A 2 -15.00 4.27 -1.82
CA LYS A 2 -13.72 4.57 -1.14
C LYS A 2 -12.55 4.30 -2.10
N LYS A 3 -11.39 4.91 -1.83
CA LYS A 3 -10.11 4.59 -2.47
C LYS A 3 -9.32 3.65 -1.57
N ILE A 4 -8.91 2.50 -2.08
CA ILE A 4 -8.20 1.46 -1.33
C ILE A 4 -6.88 1.16 -2.03
N VAL A 5 -5.78 1.27 -1.28
CA VAL A 5 -4.45 0.89 -1.75
C VAL A 5 -4.00 -0.36 -1.00
N ILE A 6 -3.59 -1.38 -1.74
CA ILE A 6 -3.06 -2.62 -1.21
C ILE A 6 -1.56 -2.66 -1.50
N LEU A 7 -0.73 -2.65 -0.45
CA LEU A 7 0.72 -2.76 -0.58
C LEU A 7 1.12 -4.24 -0.56
N SER A 8 1.64 -4.74 -1.67
CA SER A 8 2.15 -6.11 -1.77
C SER A 8 3.66 -6.15 -1.56
N THR A 9 4.08 -6.84 -0.51
CA THR A 9 5.49 -6.98 -0.09
C THR A 9 6.04 -8.39 -0.33
N SER A 10 5.23 -9.32 -0.82
CA SER A 10 5.62 -10.72 -0.91
C SER A 10 6.66 -10.92 -2.01
N PRO A 11 7.90 -11.34 -1.71
CA PRO A 11 8.98 -11.38 -2.70
C PRO A 11 8.82 -12.51 -3.73
N ARG A 12 7.94 -13.48 -3.46
CA ARG A 12 7.71 -14.64 -4.31
C ARG A 12 6.54 -14.37 -5.25
N LYS A 13 6.75 -14.60 -6.54
CA LYS A 13 5.66 -14.65 -7.52
C LYS A 13 4.67 -15.75 -7.12
N ASN A 14 3.36 -15.51 -7.28
CA ASN A 14 2.29 -16.47 -6.94
C ASN A 14 2.28 -16.93 -5.47
N SER A 15 2.63 -16.06 -4.54
CA SER A 15 2.56 -16.40 -3.11
C SER A 15 1.12 -16.40 -2.58
N ASN A 16 0.92 -17.08 -1.45
CA ASN A 16 -0.36 -17.08 -0.72
C ASN A 16 -0.83 -15.65 -0.40
N SER A 17 0.08 -14.78 0.05
CA SER A 17 -0.24 -13.38 0.37
C SER A 17 -0.70 -12.60 -0.87
N ASN A 18 -0.08 -12.84 -2.04
CA ASN A 18 -0.51 -12.21 -3.28
C ASN A 18 -1.90 -12.70 -3.71
N ALA A 19 -2.15 -14.01 -3.62
CA ALA A 19 -3.47 -14.57 -3.92
C ALA A 19 -4.57 -13.99 -3.01
N LEU A 20 -4.29 -13.82 -1.71
CA LEU A 20 -5.22 -13.17 -0.78
C LEU A 20 -5.46 -11.70 -1.14
N ALA A 21 -4.41 -10.95 -1.46
CA ALA A 21 -4.50 -9.55 -1.88
C ALA A 21 -5.37 -9.39 -3.14
N GLU A 22 -5.22 -10.27 -4.13
CA GLU A 22 -6.03 -10.28 -5.34
C GLU A 22 -7.51 -10.59 -5.07
N LYS A 23 -7.81 -11.57 -4.20
CA LYS A 23 -9.19 -11.90 -3.83
C LYS A 23 -9.85 -10.76 -3.06
N PHE A 24 -9.14 -10.14 -2.13
CA PHE A 24 -9.63 -8.94 -1.44
C PHE A 24 -9.89 -7.79 -2.42
N ALA A 25 -8.94 -7.51 -3.33
CA ALA A 25 -9.09 -6.46 -4.33
C ALA A 25 -10.31 -6.69 -5.22
N LYS A 26 -10.56 -7.95 -5.63
CA LYS A 26 -11.74 -8.33 -6.39
C LYS A 26 -13.03 -7.99 -5.64
N GLY A 27 -13.19 -8.48 -4.40
CA GLY A 27 -14.39 -8.21 -3.61
C GLY A 27 -14.60 -6.72 -3.31
N ALA A 28 -13.51 -5.99 -3.05
CA ALA A 28 -13.57 -4.54 -2.82
C ALA A 28 -14.02 -3.76 -4.07
N LYS A 29 -13.56 -4.16 -5.27
CA LYS A 29 -14.03 -3.60 -6.55
C LYS A 29 -15.50 -3.91 -6.80
N GLU A 30 -15.93 -5.16 -6.57
CA GLU A 30 -17.33 -5.59 -6.70
C GLU A 30 -18.26 -4.81 -5.76
N ALA A 31 -17.77 -4.39 -4.60
CA ALA A 31 -18.49 -3.52 -3.67
C ALA A 31 -18.50 -2.03 -4.06
N GLY A 32 -18.05 -1.66 -5.27
CA GLY A 32 -18.07 -0.29 -5.79
C GLY A 32 -16.98 0.64 -5.24
N ASN A 33 -15.81 0.09 -4.88
CA ASN A 33 -14.64 0.88 -4.45
C ASN A 33 -13.59 0.98 -5.57
N GLU A 34 -12.80 2.04 -5.54
CA GLU A 34 -11.61 2.21 -6.37
C GLU A 34 -10.44 1.51 -5.67
N VAL A 35 -9.79 0.56 -6.34
CA VAL A 35 -8.76 -0.30 -5.72
C VAL A 35 -7.52 -0.39 -6.59
N GLU A 36 -6.37 -0.10 -5.98
CA GLU A 36 -5.04 -0.24 -6.58
C GLU A 36 -4.18 -1.21 -5.77
N ILE A 37 -3.44 -2.09 -6.45
CA ILE A 37 -2.41 -2.92 -5.84
C ILE A 37 -1.05 -2.36 -6.25
N ILE A 38 -0.23 -1.97 -5.26
CA ILE A 38 1.13 -1.50 -5.48
C ILE A 38 2.09 -2.56 -4.95
N SER A 39 2.88 -3.15 -5.85
CA SER A 39 3.99 -4.01 -5.46
C SER A 39 5.21 -3.17 -5.08
N VAL A 40 5.81 -3.46 -3.93
CA VAL A 40 7.10 -2.85 -3.53
C VAL A 40 8.31 -3.68 -3.94
N ILE A 41 8.09 -4.86 -4.54
CA ILE A 41 9.16 -5.73 -5.01
C ILE A 41 9.96 -4.99 -6.10
N GLY A 42 11.28 -5.02 -6.00
CA GLY A 42 12.18 -4.35 -6.96
C GLY A 42 12.24 -2.82 -6.81
N LYS A 43 11.48 -2.22 -5.88
CA LYS A 43 11.64 -0.80 -5.54
C LYS A 43 12.79 -0.65 -4.53
N LYS A 44 13.60 0.39 -4.71
CA LYS A 44 14.58 0.81 -3.70
C LYS A 44 13.85 1.57 -2.59
N ILE A 45 13.63 0.89 -1.46
CA ILE A 45 13.00 1.47 -0.26
C ILE A 45 14.00 1.32 0.88
N GLU A 46 14.52 2.45 1.33
CA GLU A 46 15.47 2.52 2.44
C GLU A 46 14.74 2.68 3.78
N PHE A 47 15.45 2.44 4.88
CA PHE A 47 14.93 2.65 6.22
C PHE A 47 14.70 4.14 6.54
N CYS A 48 13.76 4.40 7.45
CA CYS A 48 13.55 5.75 7.99
C CYS A 48 14.81 6.21 8.75
N ARG A 49 15.34 7.37 8.39
CA ARG A 49 16.55 7.95 9.02
C ARG A 49 16.27 8.83 10.25
N GLY A 50 15.01 9.03 10.62
CA GLY A 50 14.66 9.97 11.71
C GLY A 50 15.04 11.43 11.42
N CYS A 51 15.16 11.82 10.15
CA CYS A 51 15.57 13.17 9.75
C CYS A 51 14.43 14.22 9.77
N PHE A 52 13.18 13.78 10.01
CA PHE A 52 11.97 14.61 10.03
C PHE A 52 11.69 15.46 8.76
N ALA A 53 12.38 15.21 7.64
CA ALA A 53 12.16 15.95 6.40
C ALA A 53 10.73 15.79 5.85
N CYS A 54 10.11 14.61 6.03
CA CYS A 54 8.74 14.33 5.62
C CYS A 54 7.67 15.15 6.36
N GLN A 55 8.00 15.73 7.53
CA GLN A 55 7.09 16.60 8.28
C GLN A 55 7.14 18.05 7.78
N LYS A 56 8.19 18.44 7.07
CA LYS A 56 8.37 19.80 6.54
C LYS A 56 7.61 20.01 5.23
N THR A 57 7.26 18.91 4.56
CA THR A 57 6.43 18.93 3.35
C THR A 57 4.97 18.84 3.77
N GLU A 58 4.27 19.96 3.79
CA GLU A 58 2.80 20.00 3.85
C GLU A 58 2.24 19.34 2.58
N PRO A 59 1.95 18.04 2.63
CA PRO A 59 0.56 17.62 2.85
C PRO A 59 0.39 16.45 3.82
N TYR A 60 1.47 15.93 4.41
CA TYR A 60 1.39 14.80 5.35
C TYR A 60 1.30 15.29 6.79
N VAL A 61 0.07 15.56 7.23
CA VAL A 61 -0.25 15.58 8.66
C VAL A 61 -0.33 14.14 9.13
N TYR A 62 0.68 13.66 9.86
CA TYR A 62 0.48 12.53 10.77
C TYR A 62 -0.52 12.99 11.83
N LYS A 63 -1.81 12.73 11.60
CA LYS A 63 -2.84 12.83 12.63
C LYS A 63 -2.66 11.60 13.51
N GLY A 64 -1.80 11.72 14.52
CA GLY A 64 -1.78 10.78 15.63
C GLY A 64 -3.20 10.61 16.17
N LEU A 65 -3.52 9.39 16.56
CA LEU A 65 -4.78 9.06 17.26
C LEU A 65 -4.95 9.91 18.52
#